data_AF-A0A1G5H6J6-F1
#
_entry.id   AF-A0A1G5H6J6-F1
#
_cell.length_a   1.000
_cell.length_b   1.000
_cell.length_c   1.000
_cell.angle_alpha   90.00
_cell.angle_beta   90.00
_cell.angle_gamma   90.00
#
_symmetry.space_group_name_H-M   'P 1'
#
loop_
_entity.id
_entity.type
_entity.pdbx_description
1 polymer ?
#
loop_
_entity_poly.entity_id
_entity_poly.type
_entity_poly.pdbx_seq_one_letter_code
_entity_poly.pdbx_strand_id
1 'polypeptide(L)'
;MTDFSTITACGECCVGCSKKIDGLCPGCIEADGRVPEWAQSGMCKVHACCKEHNARFCGLCSEFPCDKLPQMISWNPEIIKHLSALRDEYICSSLSGKYTVRKLSEADIPKALSLCEKNTLYYQYCPPFVSEQSIRDDMNALPPGKTMTDKYYVGYYDEDRLIAVMDLIIGFPDKTTAFIGFFMTEVDAQGKGLGSALITELTNAMSGIGIKEVRLGWVKGNPQAEHFWKKNGFAETGATNETDKYTVVVARRGLQ
;
A
#
# COMPACT_ATOMS: atom_id res chain seq x y z
N MET A 1 -10.80 7.69 11.92
CA MET A 1 -9.71 6.78 11.51
C MET A 1 -9.89 5.49 12.26
N THR A 2 -9.85 4.35 11.56
CA THR A 2 -10.02 3.04 12.20
C THR A 2 -8.86 2.74 13.15
N ASP A 3 -9.18 2.35 14.39
CA ASP A 3 -8.17 1.85 15.33
C ASP A 3 -7.88 0.38 15.04
N PHE A 4 -6.85 0.14 14.24
CA PHE A 4 -6.46 -1.21 13.83
C PHE A 4 -5.96 -2.09 14.98
N SER A 5 -5.70 -1.56 16.19
CA SER A 5 -5.43 -2.38 17.38
C SER A 5 -6.66 -3.17 17.85
N THR A 6 -7.85 -2.75 17.43
CA THR A 6 -9.13 -3.33 17.83
C THR A 6 -9.73 -4.27 16.77
N ILE A 7 -9.10 -4.35 15.60
CA ILE A 7 -9.55 -5.14 14.46
C ILE A 7 -9.08 -6.58 14.60
N THR A 8 -10.04 -7.50 14.58
CA THR A 8 -9.84 -8.95 14.70
C THR A 8 -9.42 -9.58 13.38
N ALA A 9 -9.02 -10.86 13.42
CA ALA A 9 -8.58 -11.62 12.25
C ALA A 9 -9.61 -11.65 11.10
N CYS A 10 -10.91 -11.62 11.39
CA CYS A 10 -11.98 -11.60 10.39
C CYS A 10 -12.39 -10.18 9.95
N GLY A 11 -11.70 -9.14 10.42
CA GLY A 11 -12.01 -7.74 10.07
C GLY A 11 -13.13 -7.11 10.90
N GLU A 12 -13.60 -7.78 11.96
CA GLU A 12 -14.60 -7.24 12.88
C GLU A 12 -13.93 -6.50 14.05
N CYS A 13 -14.64 -5.57 14.68
CA CYS A 13 -14.17 -4.84 15.87
C CYS A 13 -14.90 -5.35 17.13
N CYS A 14 -14.15 -5.79 18.14
CA CYS A 14 -14.75 -6.29 19.38
C CYS A 14 -15.17 -5.19 20.38
N VAL A 15 -14.75 -3.93 20.20
CA VAL A 15 -14.98 -2.85 21.18
C VAL A 15 -16.48 -2.55 21.39
N GLY A 16 -17.31 -2.73 20.37
CA GLY A 16 -18.77 -2.54 20.43
C GLY A 16 -19.58 -3.83 20.52
N CYS A 17 -18.95 -4.99 20.73
CA CYS A 17 -19.65 -6.28 20.71
C CYS A 17 -20.45 -6.49 22.01
N SER A 18 -21.77 -6.68 21.90
CA SER A 18 -22.66 -6.91 23.06
C SER A 18 -22.17 -8.05 23.95
N LYS A 19 -21.78 -9.18 23.37
CA LYS A 19 -21.25 -10.33 24.12
C LYS A 19 -20.01 -10.00 24.95
N LYS A 20 -19.15 -9.10 24.46
CA LYS A 20 -17.97 -8.64 25.20
C LYS A 20 -18.35 -7.66 26.31
N ILE A 21 -19.25 -6.73 26.00
CA ILE A 21 -19.78 -5.74 26.95
C ILE A 21 -20.49 -6.45 28.12
N ASP A 22 -21.27 -7.49 27.83
CA ASP A 22 -22.01 -8.27 28.81
C ASP A 22 -21.14 -9.29 29.57
N GLY A 23 -19.82 -9.34 29.30
CA GLY A 23 -18.88 -10.25 29.96
C GLY A 23 -18.99 -11.72 29.54
N LEU A 24 -19.80 -12.03 28.53
CA LEU A 24 -20.03 -13.39 28.02
C LEU A 24 -18.91 -13.88 27.10
N CYS A 25 -18.12 -12.97 26.53
CA CYS A 25 -17.01 -13.28 25.65
C CYS A 25 -15.81 -12.37 25.95
N PRO A 26 -14.60 -12.91 26.18
CA PRO A 26 -13.40 -12.11 26.41
C PRO A 26 -12.97 -11.25 25.21
N GLY A 27 -13.45 -11.59 24.00
CA GLY A 27 -13.03 -10.96 22.74
C GLY A 27 -11.97 -11.77 21.99
N CYS A 28 -11.98 -11.70 20.65
CA CYS A 28 -11.12 -12.53 19.81
C CYS A 28 -9.63 -12.21 19.95
N ILE A 29 -9.27 -10.94 20.19
CA ILE A 29 -7.86 -10.52 20.34
C ILE A 29 -7.33 -10.99 21.69
N GLU A 30 -8.06 -10.69 22.77
CA GLU A 30 -7.65 -11.01 24.14
C GLU A 30 -7.60 -12.51 24.41
N ALA A 31 -8.51 -13.28 23.82
CA ALA A 31 -8.56 -14.74 23.96
C ALA A 31 -7.74 -15.49 22.91
N ASP A 32 -6.98 -14.79 22.07
CA ASP A 32 -6.19 -15.41 21.00
C ASP A 32 -7.03 -16.35 20.10
N GLY A 33 -8.22 -15.87 19.72
CA GLY A 33 -9.20 -16.60 18.90
C GLY A 33 -9.96 -17.72 19.63
N ARG A 34 -9.73 -17.94 20.93
CA ARG A 34 -10.36 -18.98 21.75
C ARG A 34 -11.61 -18.46 22.47
N VAL A 35 -12.60 -18.01 21.70
CA VAL A 35 -13.88 -17.51 22.24
C VAL A 35 -14.92 -18.64 22.38
N PRO A 36 -15.95 -18.49 23.25
CA PRO A 36 -16.92 -19.56 23.55
C PRO A 36 -17.60 -20.18 22.32
N GLU A 37 -17.87 -19.39 21.28
CA GLU A 37 -18.45 -19.85 20.01
C GLU A 37 -17.61 -20.93 19.33
N TRP A 38 -16.30 -20.96 19.58
CA TRP A 38 -15.35 -21.92 19.01
C TRP A 38 -14.81 -22.90 20.06
N ALA A 39 -15.43 -23.02 21.23
CA ALA A 39 -14.94 -23.87 22.32
C ALA A 39 -14.78 -25.34 21.88
N GLN A 40 -15.68 -25.85 21.04
CA GLN A 40 -15.62 -27.22 20.52
C GLN A 40 -14.51 -27.42 19.47
N SER A 41 -14.18 -26.38 18.70
CA SER A 41 -13.09 -26.41 17.71
C SER A 41 -11.75 -25.93 18.27
N GLY A 42 -11.70 -25.52 19.53
CA GLY A 42 -10.52 -25.00 20.24
C GLY A 42 -10.16 -23.55 19.89
N MET A 43 -10.24 -23.15 18.62
CA MET A 43 -9.91 -21.79 18.15
C MET A 43 -10.73 -21.43 16.91
N CYS A 44 -10.99 -20.13 16.71
CA CYS A 44 -11.53 -19.60 15.47
C CYS A 44 -10.63 -19.96 14.28
N LYS A 45 -11.20 -20.56 13.24
CA LYS A 45 -10.45 -20.99 12.05
C LYS A 45 -9.81 -19.81 11.31
N VAL A 46 -10.47 -18.64 11.26
CA VAL A 46 -9.92 -17.44 10.59
C VAL A 46 -8.72 -16.91 11.37
N HIS A 47 -8.79 -16.90 12.70
CA HIS A 47 -7.68 -16.50 13.57
C HIS A 47 -6.48 -17.43 13.42
N ALA A 48 -6.72 -18.75 13.46
CA ALA A 48 -5.69 -19.76 13.25
C ALA A 48 -5.00 -19.60 11.88
N CYS A 49 -5.78 -19.40 10.81
CA CYS A 49 -5.26 -19.19 9.46
C CYS A 49 -4.43 -17.90 9.35
N CYS A 50 -4.89 -16.80 9.95
CA CYS A 50 -4.14 -15.54 9.96
C CYS A 50 -2.79 -15.70 10.68
N LYS A 51 -2.75 -16.43 11.81
CA LYS A 51 -1.50 -16.75 12.51
C LYS A 51 -0.54 -17.58 11.66
N GLU A 52 -1.03 -18.62 11.01
CA GLU A 52 -0.23 -19.48 10.13
C GLU A 52 0.37 -18.68 8.96
N HIS A 53 -0.39 -17.72 8.43
CA HIS A 53 0.03 -16.88 7.31
C HIS A 53 0.74 -15.58 7.75
N ASN A 54 1.01 -15.41 9.05
CA ASN A 54 1.58 -14.19 9.62
C ASN A 54 0.85 -12.90 9.21
N ALA A 55 -0.47 -12.97 9.09
CA ALA A 55 -1.33 -11.85 8.73
C ALA A 55 -2.03 -11.32 9.99
N ARG A 56 -2.05 -10.00 10.17
CA ARG A 56 -2.77 -9.35 11.28
C ARG A 56 -4.27 -9.59 11.22
N PHE A 57 -4.83 -9.49 10.01
CA PHE A 57 -6.19 -9.89 9.69
C PHE A 57 -6.23 -10.40 8.26
N CYS A 58 -7.30 -11.12 7.90
CA CYS A 58 -7.38 -11.88 6.67
C CYS A 58 -7.14 -11.03 5.41
N GLY A 59 -7.60 -9.77 5.41
CA GLY A 59 -7.37 -8.83 4.31
C GLY A 59 -5.90 -8.49 4.02
N LEU A 60 -4.99 -8.67 4.98
CA LEU A 60 -3.54 -8.46 4.80
C LEU A 60 -2.77 -9.73 4.42
N CYS A 61 -3.46 -10.86 4.25
CA CYS A 61 -2.82 -12.10 3.83
C CYS A 61 -2.33 -12.00 2.38
N SER A 62 -1.16 -12.55 2.07
CA SER A 62 -0.61 -12.60 0.70
C SER A 62 -1.46 -13.42 -0.28
N GLU A 63 -2.35 -14.26 0.25
CA GLU A 63 -3.28 -15.08 -0.51
C GLU A 63 -4.68 -14.45 -0.58
N PHE A 64 -4.89 -13.26 -0.01
CA PHE A 64 -6.21 -12.61 0.00
C PHE A 64 -6.50 -11.90 -1.33
N PRO A 65 -7.71 -12.06 -1.91
CA PRO A 65 -8.79 -12.96 -1.48
C PRO A 65 -8.53 -14.42 -1.86
N CYS A 66 -8.97 -15.38 -1.02
CA CYS A 66 -8.81 -16.82 -1.27
C CYS A 66 -10.14 -17.58 -1.25
N ASP A 67 -10.17 -18.76 -1.87
CA ASP A 67 -11.37 -19.62 -1.98
C ASP A 67 -11.88 -20.16 -0.63
N LYS A 68 -11.01 -20.19 0.39
CA LYS A 68 -11.36 -20.67 1.73
C LYS A 68 -12.20 -19.65 2.49
N LEU A 69 -12.00 -18.36 2.25
CA LEU A 69 -12.60 -17.29 3.06
C LEU A 69 -14.14 -17.29 3.03
N PRO A 70 -14.82 -17.39 1.88
CA PRO A 70 -16.28 -17.45 1.84
C PRO A 70 -16.86 -18.68 2.56
N GLN A 71 -16.12 -19.78 2.62
CA GLN A 71 -16.54 -20.98 3.34
C GLN A 71 -16.38 -20.81 4.86
N MET A 72 -15.36 -20.06 5.29
CA MET A 72 -15.08 -19.78 6.70
C MET A 72 -16.00 -18.70 7.29
N ILE A 73 -16.43 -17.74 6.47
CA ILE A 73 -17.32 -16.63 6.85
C ILE A 73 -18.55 -16.65 5.95
N SER A 74 -19.29 -17.77 5.98
CA SER A 74 -20.46 -17.99 5.11
C SER A 74 -21.66 -17.10 5.44
N TRP A 75 -21.69 -16.49 6.62
CA TRP A 75 -22.75 -15.58 7.06
C TRP A 75 -22.62 -14.15 6.51
N ASN A 76 -21.48 -13.79 5.92
CA ASN A 76 -21.25 -12.47 5.34
C ASN A 76 -20.88 -12.61 3.84
N PRO A 77 -21.84 -12.46 2.91
CA PRO A 77 -21.57 -12.56 1.48
C PRO A 77 -20.64 -11.46 0.96
N GLU A 78 -20.58 -10.31 1.65
CA GLU A 78 -19.74 -9.16 1.27
C GLU A 78 -18.37 -9.17 1.96
N ILE A 79 -17.96 -10.29 2.59
CA ILE A 79 -16.75 -10.35 3.41
C ILE A 79 -15.47 -9.96 2.65
N ILE A 80 -15.36 -10.34 1.38
CA ILE A 80 -14.22 -9.98 0.53
C ILE A 80 -14.16 -8.46 0.34
N LYS A 81 -15.31 -7.83 0.06
CA LYS A 81 -15.41 -6.38 -0.12
C LYS A 81 -15.08 -5.63 1.18
N HIS A 82 -15.63 -6.09 2.31
CA HIS A 82 -15.35 -5.55 3.63
C HIS A 82 -13.87 -5.59 3.97
N LEU A 83 -13.24 -6.77 3.85
CA LEU A 83 -11.82 -6.95 4.12
C LEU A 83 -10.92 -6.21 3.13
N SER A 84 -11.34 -6.06 1.87
CA SER A 84 -10.61 -5.26 0.88
C SER A 84 -10.61 -3.78 1.26
N ALA A 85 -11.74 -3.22 1.68
CA ALA A 85 -11.82 -1.84 2.13
C ALA A 85 -10.96 -1.61 3.39
N LEU A 86 -11.02 -2.54 4.34
CA LEU A 86 -10.23 -2.49 5.56
C LEU A 86 -8.72 -2.61 5.29
N ARG A 87 -8.33 -3.49 4.36
CA ARG A 87 -6.94 -3.60 3.86
C ARG A 87 -6.48 -2.28 3.25
N ASP A 88 -7.30 -1.68 2.39
CA ASP A 88 -6.96 -0.44 1.71
C ASP A 88 -6.79 0.73 2.69
N GLU A 89 -7.65 0.84 3.70
CA GLU A 89 -7.51 1.83 4.79
C GLU A 89 -6.25 1.57 5.62
N TYR A 90 -5.96 0.30 5.97
CA TYR A 90 -4.76 -0.07 6.72
C TYR A 90 -3.50 0.34 5.98
N ILE A 91 -3.41 -0.03 4.70
CA ILE A 91 -2.23 0.26 3.88
C ILE A 91 -2.06 1.78 3.77
N CYS A 92 -3.09 2.53 3.37
CA CYS A 92 -2.97 3.98 3.26
C CYS A 92 -2.55 4.63 4.58
N SER A 93 -3.22 4.32 5.68
CA SER A 93 -2.87 4.89 7.00
C SER A 93 -1.47 4.51 7.50
N SER A 94 -0.94 3.36 7.07
CA SER A 94 0.43 2.94 7.42
C SER A 94 1.53 3.66 6.63
N LEU A 95 1.21 4.30 5.49
CA LEU A 95 2.20 4.94 4.62
C LEU A 95 2.75 6.26 5.19
N SER A 96 2.09 6.87 6.17
CA SER A 96 2.67 7.99 6.91
C SER A 96 2.06 8.14 8.30
N GLY A 97 2.91 8.38 9.30
CA GLY A 97 2.46 8.74 10.65
C GLY A 97 2.16 10.23 10.81
N LYS A 98 2.54 11.07 9.84
CA LYS A 98 2.42 12.52 9.90
C LYS A 98 1.36 13.08 8.96
N TYR A 99 1.27 12.55 7.75
CA TYR A 99 0.40 13.09 6.70
C TYR A 99 -0.82 12.20 6.49
N THR A 100 -1.94 12.79 6.06
CA THR A 100 -3.10 12.01 5.65
C THR A 100 -2.81 11.38 4.29
N VAL A 101 -2.90 10.06 4.18
CA VAL A 101 -2.69 9.34 2.93
C VAL A 101 -3.99 8.68 2.50
N ARG A 102 -4.37 8.85 1.23
CA ARG A 102 -5.53 8.17 0.64
C ARG A 102 -5.34 7.91 -0.84
N LYS A 103 -6.05 6.92 -1.37
CA LYS A 103 -6.16 6.72 -2.82
C LYS A 103 -6.77 7.96 -3.48
N LEU A 104 -6.19 8.37 -4.60
CA LEU A 104 -6.70 9.43 -5.43
C LEU A 104 -7.82 8.91 -6.33
N SER A 105 -8.80 9.76 -6.59
CA SER A 105 -9.91 9.51 -7.50
C SER A 105 -9.80 10.43 -8.72
N GLU A 106 -10.65 10.22 -9.73
CA GLU A 106 -10.75 11.12 -10.89
C GLU A 106 -10.93 12.60 -10.48
N ALA A 107 -11.65 12.86 -9.38
CA ALA A 107 -11.85 14.21 -8.87
C ALA A 107 -10.57 14.88 -8.35
N ASP A 108 -9.52 14.10 -8.08
CA ASP A 108 -8.22 14.59 -7.60
C ASP A 108 -7.22 14.85 -8.73
N ILE A 109 -7.53 14.47 -9.98
CA ILE A 109 -6.62 14.66 -11.13
C ILE A 109 -6.15 16.11 -11.27
N PRO A 110 -7.01 17.15 -11.16
CA PRO A 110 -6.55 18.53 -11.25
C PRO A 110 -5.52 18.90 -10.17
N LYS A 111 -5.65 18.35 -8.96
CA LYS A 111 -4.70 18.57 -7.86
C LYS A 111 -3.37 17.86 -8.13
N ALA A 112 -3.43 16.61 -8.58
CA ALA A 112 -2.24 15.86 -8.98
C ALA A 112 -1.51 16.54 -10.14
N LEU A 113 -2.25 17.06 -11.14
CA LEU A 113 -1.69 17.81 -12.26
C LEU A 113 -0.95 19.05 -11.79
N SER A 114 -1.56 19.86 -10.92
CA SER A 114 -0.92 21.08 -10.41
C SER A 114 0.36 20.81 -9.61
N LEU A 115 0.45 19.67 -8.93
CA LEU A 115 1.69 19.24 -8.28
C LEU A 115 2.74 18.80 -9.32
N CYS A 116 2.31 17.95 -10.26
CA CYS A 116 3.19 17.33 -11.23
C CYS A 116 3.76 18.34 -12.24
N GLU A 117 2.96 19.26 -12.77
CA GLU A 117 3.39 20.22 -13.81
C GLU A 117 4.52 21.15 -13.36
N LYS A 118 4.64 21.38 -12.04
CA LYS A 118 5.75 22.16 -11.46
C LYS A 118 7.09 21.43 -11.52
N ASN A 119 7.08 20.09 -11.64
CA ASN A 119 8.27 19.25 -11.67
C ASN A 119 8.85 19.12 -13.11
N THR A 120 9.16 20.25 -13.74
CA THR A 120 9.55 20.30 -15.16
C THR A 120 10.79 19.48 -15.50
N LEU A 121 11.77 19.39 -14.60
CA LEU A 121 12.99 18.60 -14.79
C LEU A 121 12.69 17.11 -14.97
N TYR A 122 11.70 16.56 -14.26
CA TYR A 122 11.30 15.16 -14.40
C TYR A 122 10.90 14.86 -15.85
N TYR A 123 10.09 15.72 -16.46
CA TYR A 123 9.57 15.54 -17.83
C TYR A 123 10.58 15.82 -18.94
N GLN A 124 11.73 16.45 -18.63
CA GLN A 124 12.85 16.51 -19.57
C GLN A 124 13.47 15.13 -19.78
N TYR A 125 13.48 14.28 -18.74
CA TYR A 125 13.97 12.90 -18.80
C TYR A 125 12.87 11.91 -19.12
N CYS A 126 11.64 12.15 -18.68
CA CYS A 126 10.49 11.27 -18.84
C CYS A 126 9.38 11.95 -19.68
N PRO A 127 9.59 12.21 -20.99
CA PRO A 127 8.56 12.79 -21.85
C PRO A 127 7.44 11.77 -22.14
N PRO A 128 6.19 12.22 -22.40
CA PRO A 128 5.76 13.60 -22.62
C PRO A 128 5.55 14.41 -21.33
N PHE A 129 5.32 15.72 -21.47
CA PHE A 129 4.92 16.56 -20.35
C PHE A 129 3.55 16.12 -19.79
N VAL A 130 3.34 16.32 -18.49
CA VAL A 130 2.12 15.87 -17.81
C VAL A 130 0.87 16.55 -18.36
N SER A 131 -0.21 15.77 -18.38
CA SER A 131 -1.57 16.20 -18.68
C SER A 131 -2.55 15.49 -17.75
N GLU A 132 -3.81 15.94 -17.71
CA GLU A 132 -4.86 15.19 -17.00
C GLU A 132 -4.99 13.76 -17.54
N GLN A 133 -4.83 13.58 -18.85
CA GLN A 133 -4.90 12.26 -19.47
C GLN A 133 -3.74 11.37 -19.04
N SER A 134 -2.51 11.88 -18.97
CA SER A 134 -1.38 11.06 -18.52
C SER A 134 -1.53 10.64 -17.05
N ILE A 135 -2.09 11.50 -16.19
CA ILE A 135 -2.37 11.13 -14.80
C ILE A 135 -3.45 10.06 -14.73
N ARG A 136 -4.52 10.19 -15.52
CA ARG A 136 -5.55 9.16 -15.65
C ARG A 136 -4.98 7.84 -16.12
N ASP A 137 -4.09 7.88 -17.11
CA ASP A 137 -3.41 6.69 -17.62
C ASP A 137 -2.55 6.05 -16.52
N ASP A 138 -1.75 6.84 -15.80
CA ASP A 138 -0.93 6.36 -14.68
C ASP A 138 -1.78 5.76 -13.54
N MET A 139 -2.94 6.36 -13.24
CA MET A 139 -3.90 5.86 -12.25
C MET A 139 -4.47 4.50 -12.63
N ASN A 140 -4.56 4.18 -13.91
CA ASN A 140 -5.12 2.92 -14.43
C ASN A 140 -4.05 1.92 -14.91
N ALA A 141 -2.79 2.34 -15.03
CA ALA A 141 -1.70 1.49 -15.50
C ALA A 141 -1.39 0.35 -14.53
N LEU A 142 -1.41 -0.88 -15.04
CA LEU A 142 -1.13 -2.09 -14.27
C LEU A 142 -0.07 -2.93 -14.99
N PRO A 143 0.90 -3.51 -14.26
CA PRO A 143 1.81 -4.47 -14.85
C PRO A 143 1.10 -5.80 -15.13
N PRO A 144 1.68 -6.69 -15.95
CA PRO A 144 1.07 -7.97 -16.29
C PRO A 144 0.68 -8.79 -15.07
N GLY A 145 -0.54 -9.33 -15.07
CA GLY A 145 -1.06 -10.19 -13.99
C GLY A 145 -1.50 -9.45 -12.72
N LYS A 146 -1.57 -8.11 -12.74
CA LYS A 146 -2.09 -7.30 -11.63
C LYS A 146 -3.45 -6.70 -11.91
N THR A 147 -4.14 -6.35 -10.83
CA THR A 147 -5.47 -5.74 -10.85
C THR A 147 -5.50 -4.46 -10.01
N MET A 148 -6.58 -3.68 -10.11
CA MET A 148 -6.74 -2.44 -9.34
C MET A 148 -6.76 -2.64 -7.82
N THR A 149 -6.99 -3.86 -7.33
CA THR A 149 -6.89 -4.16 -5.89
C THR A 149 -5.44 -4.20 -5.39
N ASP A 150 -4.48 -4.39 -6.30
CA ASP A 150 -3.05 -4.43 -5.99
C ASP A 150 -2.40 -3.04 -6.06
N LYS A 151 -3.09 -2.06 -6.64
CA LYS A 151 -2.58 -0.72 -6.94
C LYS A 151 -3.08 0.33 -5.93
N TYR A 152 -2.16 1.20 -5.56
CA TYR A 152 -2.33 2.30 -4.60
C TYR A 152 -1.73 3.55 -5.23
N TYR A 153 -2.52 4.20 -6.09
CA TYR A 153 -2.20 5.55 -6.56
C TYR A 153 -2.70 6.54 -5.50
N VAL A 154 -1.79 6.97 -4.62
CA VAL A 154 -2.10 7.69 -3.39
C VAL A 154 -1.56 9.11 -3.40
N GLY A 155 -2.27 10.01 -2.72
CA GLY A 155 -1.81 11.34 -2.38
C GLY A 155 -1.48 11.44 -0.90
N TYR A 156 -0.41 12.17 -0.59
CA TYR A 156 -0.03 12.57 0.76
C TYR A 156 -0.49 14.00 0.99
N TYR A 157 -1.27 14.21 2.05
CA TYR A 157 -1.90 15.48 2.36
C TYR A 157 -1.39 16.04 3.69
N ASP A 158 -0.92 17.28 3.64
CA ASP A 158 -0.65 18.16 4.78
C ASP A 158 -1.86 19.08 4.91
N GLU A 159 -2.76 18.73 5.82
CA GLU A 159 -4.13 19.27 5.87
C GLU A 159 -4.84 19.05 4.51
N ASP A 160 -5.25 20.12 3.81
CA ASP A 160 -5.89 20.05 2.50
C ASP A 160 -4.91 20.09 1.32
N ARG A 161 -3.62 20.32 1.59
CA ARG A 161 -2.59 20.47 0.56
C ARG A 161 -2.00 19.13 0.17
N LEU A 162 -2.08 18.79 -1.11
CA LEU A 162 -1.39 17.63 -1.69
C LEU A 162 0.11 17.93 -1.80
N ILE A 163 0.94 17.21 -1.05
CA ILE A 163 2.39 17.43 -0.97
C ILE A 163 3.21 16.34 -1.67
N ALA A 164 2.61 15.18 -1.98
CA ALA A 164 3.24 14.13 -2.77
C ALA A 164 2.20 13.22 -3.42
N VAL A 165 2.58 12.60 -4.53
CA VAL A 165 1.82 11.55 -5.23
C VAL A 165 2.71 10.33 -5.37
N MET A 166 2.14 9.15 -5.18
CA MET A 166 2.84 7.89 -5.34
C MET A 166 1.96 6.85 -6.02
N ASP A 167 2.54 6.12 -6.96
CA ASP A 167 1.99 4.89 -7.50
C ASP A 167 2.73 3.69 -6.89
N LEU A 168 2.00 2.89 -6.13
CA LEU A 168 2.51 1.69 -5.46
C LEU A 168 1.70 0.46 -5.91
N ILE A 169 2.39 -0.58 -6.35
CA ILE A 169 1.81 -1.87 -6.69
C ILE A 169 2.36 -2.93 -5.73
N ILE A 170 1.48 -3.65 -5.04
CA ILE A 170 1.87 -4.66 -4.05
C ILE A 170 1.85 -6.06 -4.69
N GLY A 171 2.86 -6.87 -4.37
CA GLY A 171 2.99 -8.24 -4.85
C GLY A 171 3.46 -8.36 -6.30
N PHE A 172 4.24 -7.41 -6.82
CA PHE A 172 4.82 -7.43 -8.17
C PHE A 172 6.34 -7.25 -8.13
N PRO A 173 7.14 -8.06 -8.86
CA PRO A 173 6.73 -9.11 -9.81
C PRO A 173 6.33 -10.43 -9.15
N ASP A 174 6.55 -10.58 -7.85
CA ASP A 174 6.14 -11.70 -7.03
C ASP A 174 5.41 -11.23 -5.77
N LYS A 175 4.73 -12.16 -5.08
CA LYS A 175 3.88 -11.85 -3.90
C LYS A 175 4.63 -11.14 -2.76
N THR A 176 5.96 -11.18 -2.73
CA THR A 176 6.79 -10.62 -1.66
C THR A 176 7.50 -9.33 -2.05
N THR A 177 7.17 -8.75 -3.21
CA THR A 177 7.79 -7.51 -3.69
C THR A 177 6.73 -6.42 -3.88
N ALA A 178 7.04 -5.20 -3.42
CA ALA A 178 6.27 -4.01 -3.79
C ALA A 178 7.01 -3.22 -4.88
N PHE A 179 6.27 -2.57 -5.76
CA PHE A 179 6.83 -1.80 -6.87
C PHE A 179 6.34 -0.35 -6.83
N ILE A 180 7.27 0.60 -6.81
CA ILE A 180 6.96 2.03 -6.95
C ILE A 180 7.04 2.37 -8.44
N GLY A 181 5.89 2.63 -9.06
CA GLY A 181 5.80 3.03 -10.47
C GLY A 181 6.06 4.51 -10.67
N PHE A 182 5.63 5.33 -9.70
CA PHE A 182 5.73 6.78 -9.75
C PHE A 182 5.88 7.32 -8.33
N PHE A 183 6.72 8.34 -8.15
CA PHE A 183 6.81 9.08 -6.91
C PHE A 183 7.25 10.51 -7.19
N MET A 184 6.49 11.47 -6.69
CA MET A 184 6.78 12.88 -6.87
C MET A 184 6.33 13.67 -5.65
N THR A 185 7.15 14.63 -5.24
CA THR A 185 6.83 15.57 -4.16
C THR A 185 6.62 16.96 -4.74
N GLU A 186 5.82 17.79 -4.06
CA GLU A 186 5.69 19.20 -4.39
C GLU A 186 7.06 19.87 -4.36
N VAL A 187 7.36 20.71 -5.36
CA VAL A 187 8.65 21.38 -5.53
C VAL A 187 9.07 22.15 -4.28
N ASP A 188 8.15 22.87 -3.64
CA ASP A 188 8.43 23.67 -2.44
C ASP A 188 8.78 22.83 -1.21
N ALA A 189 8.47 21.54 -1.24
CA ALA A 189 8.81 20.58 -0.21
C ALA A 189 10.11 19.79 -0.48
N GLN A 190 10.71 19.95 -1.67
CA GLN A 190 11.96 19.28 -2.04
C GLN A 190 13.16 19.84 -1.27
N GLY A 191 14.22 19.04 -1.16
CA GLY A 191 15.45 19.42 -0.45
C GLY A 191 15.33 19.45 1.08
N LYS A 192 14.13 19.27 1.65
CA LYS A 192 13.85 19.33 3.09
C LYS A 192 13.74 17.96 3.77
N GLY A 193 14.05 16.89 3.05
CA GLY A 193 14.00 15.52 3.57
C GLY A 193 12.61 14.84 3.51
N LEU A 194 11.56 15.54 3.05
CA LEU A 194 10.21 14.98 2.92
C LEU A 194 10.20 13.65 2.16
N GLY A 195 10.74 13.63 0.94
CA GLY A 195 10.74 12.43 0.11
C GLY A 195 11.44 11.24 0.78
N SER A 196 12.56 11.48 1.46
CA SER A 196 13.25 10.42 2.22
C SER A 196 12.46 9.92 3.41
N ALA A 197 11.74 10.81 4.12
CA ALA A 197 10.87 10.41 5.21
C ALA A 197 9.73 9.51 4.73
N LEU A 198 9.04 9.91 3.65
CA LEU A 198 7.95 9.11 3.07
C LEU A 198 8.41 7.73 2.58
N ILE A 199 9.60 7.65 1.96
CA ILE A 199 10.15 6.36 1.52
C ILE A 199 10.51 5.47 2.71
N THR A 200 11.05 6.03 3.80
CA THR A 200 11.29 5.27 5.04
C THR A 200 9.99 4.73 5.63
N GLU A 201 8.96 5.56 5.76
CA GLU A 201 7.63 5.15 6.25
C GLU A 201 7.02 4.06 5.37
N LEU A 202 7.07 4.22 4.04
CA LEU A 202 6.65 3.18 3.09
C LEU A 202 7.41 1.86 3.31
N THR A 203 8.74 1.89 3.45
CA THR A 203 9.50 0.65 3.63
C THR A 203 9.15 -0.08 4.93
N ASN A 204 8.86 0.66 6.00
CA ASN A 204 8.40 0.09 7.27
C ASN A 204 6.99 -0.50 7.13
N ALA A 205 6.08 0.20 6.46
CA ALA A 205 4.73 -0.28 6.19
C ALA A 205 4.74 -1.57 5.37
N MET A 206 5.56 -1.63 4.32
CA MET A 206 5.70 -2.80 3.46
C MET A 206 6.29 -3.99 4.22
N SER A 207 7.34 -3.79 5.02
CA SER A 207 7.88 -4.86 5.89
C SER A 207 6.81 -5.39 6.86
N GLY A 208 6.02 -4.49 7.46
CA GLY A 208 4.94 -4.83 8.40
C GLY A 208 3.80 -5.68 7.81
N ILE A 209 3.68 -5.76 6.49
CA ILE A 209 2.71 -6.63 5.79
C ILE A 209 3.40 -7.82 5.07
N GLY A 210 4.67 -8.08 5.37
CA GLY A 210 5.40 -9.25 4.88
C GLY A 210 6.07 -9.07 3.51
N ILE A 211 6.17 -7.85 2.99
CA ILE A 211 6.97 -7.56 1.79
C ILE A 211 8.45 -7.58 2.17
N LYS A 212 9.25 -8.21 1.29
CA LYS A 212 10.69 -8.45 1.52
C LYS A 212 11.58 -7.48 0.75
N GLU A 213 11.09 -6.89 -0.33
CA GLU A 213 11.82 -5.87 -1.07
C GLU A 213 10.87 -4.88 -1.75
N VAL A 214 11.37 -3.67 -1.97
CA VAL A 214 10.74 -2.67 -2.82
C VAL A 214 11.57 -2.52 -4.08
N ARG A 215 10.92 -2.54 -5.25
CA ARG A 215 11.51 -2.30 -6.56
C ARG A 215 10.97 -1.01 -7.17
N LEU A 216 11.75 -0.41 -8.06
CA LEU A 216 11.35 0.76 -8.84
C LEU A 216 12.22 0.90 -10.08
N GLY A 217 11.86 1.86 -10.93
CA GLY A 217 12.67 2.29 -12.05
C GLY A 217 12.93 3.80 -12.03
N TRP A 218 14.09 4.22 -12.51
CA TRP A 218 14.34 5.62 -12.87
C TRP A 218 14.93 5.73 -14.28
N VAL A 219 14.69 6.87 -14.95
CA VAL A 219 15.24 7.11 -16.28
C VAL A 219 16.76 7.22 -16.20
N LYS A 220 17.46 6.42 -17.00
CA LYS A 220 18.92 6.45 -17.13
C LYS A 220 19.38 7.86 -17.54
N GLY A 221 20.37 8.39 -16.82
CA GLY A 221 20.89 9.74 -17.07
C GLY A 221 20.13 10.86 -16.36
N ASN A 222 19.11 10.56 -15.54
CA ASN A 222 18.50 11.52 -14.61
C ASN A 222 19.29 11.53 -13.28
N PRO A 223 20.21 12.48 -13.06
CA PRO A 223 21.05 12.49 -11.86
C PRO A 223 20.26 12.79 -10.57
N GLN A 224 19.16 13.53 -10.66
CA GLN A 224 18.31 13.85 -9.50
C GLN A 224 17.65 12.59 -8.98
N ALA A 225 17.02 11.80 -9.86
CA ALA A 225 16.37 10.55 -9.50
C ALA A 225 17.39 9.52 -9.00
N GLU A 226 18.51 9.35 -9.72
CA GLU A 226 19.57 8.42 -9.33
C GLU A 226 20.12 8.75 -7.93
N HIS A 227 20.47 10.02 -7.68
CA HIS A 227 20.97 10.43 -6.37
C HIS A 227 19.92 10.23 -5.27
N PHE A 228 18.66 10.58 -5.53
CA PHE A 228 17.57 10.40 -4.59
C PHE A 228 17.39 8.93 -4.20
N TRP A 229 17.28 8.03 -5.18
CA TRP A 229 17.01 6.62 -4.89
C TRP A 229 18.21 5.92 -4.24
N LYS A 230 19.45 6.21 -4.67
CA LYS A 230 20.67 5.68 -4.03
C LYS A 230 20.78 6.14 -2.57
N LYS A 231 20.52 7.42 -2.29
CA LYS A 231 20.48 7.96 -0.92
C LYS A 231 19.45 7.26 -0.04
N ASN A 232 18.32 6.83 -0.61
CA ASN A 232 17.26 6.10 0.11
C ASN A 232 17.46 4.58 0.15
N GLY A 233 18.68 4.10 -0.15
CA GLY A 233 19.07 2.70 0.01
C GLY A 233 18.66 1.78 -1.14
N PHE A 234 18.28 2.33 -2.29
CA PHE A 234 18.04 1.53 -3.50
C PHE A 234 19.35 1.29 -4.24
N ALA A 235 19.57 0.04 -4.64
CA ALA A 235 20.68 -0.38 -5.47
C ALA A 235 20.18 -0.89 -6.82
N GLU A 236 20.92 -0.60 -7.88
CA GLU A 236 20.62 -1.09 -9.21
C GLU A 236 20.66 -2.63 -9.24
N THR A 237 19.74 -3.24 -9.99
CA THR A 237 19.72 -4.70 -10.17
C THR A 237 20.61 -5.16 -11.33
N GLY A 238 21.09 -4.22 -12.14
CA GLY A 238 21.74 -4.47 -13.43
C GLY A 238 20.76 -4.66 -14.59
N ALA A 239 19.45 -4.73 -14.33
CA ALA A 239 18.44 -4.80 -15.37
C ALA A 239 18.03 -3.40 -15.85
N THR A 240 17.70 -3.31 -17.14
CA THR A 240 17.11 -2.12 -17.76
C THR A 240 15.86 -2.50 -18.55
N ASN A 241 14.92 -1.56 -18.66
CA ASN A 241 13.79 -1.65 -19.57
C ASN A 241 13.92 -0.55 -20.62
N GLU A 242 13.83 -0.92 -21.89
CA GLU A 242 13.82 0.05 -22.99
C GLU A 242 12.39 0.50 -23.27
N THR A 243 12.20 1.81 -23.41
CA THR A 243 10.99 2.40 -23.99
C THR A 243 11.35 3.03 -25.33
N ASP A 244 10.35 3.45 -26.11
CA ASP A 244 10.59 4.15 -27.38
C ASP A 244 11.38 5.47 -27.22
N LYS A 245 11.47 6.02 -26.01
CA LYS A 245 12.04 7.36 -25.76
C LYS A 245 13.24 7.36 -24.80
N TYR A 246 13.30 6.42 -23.87
CA TYR A 246 14.32 6.39 -22.83
C TYR A 246 14.50 5.00 -22.22
N THR A 247 15.68 4.77 -21.64
CA THR A 247 16.00 3.56 -20.88
C THR A 247 15.69 3.77 -19.41
N VAL A 248 15.02 2.81 -18.78
CA VAL A 248 14.75 2.79 -17.33
C VAL A 248 15.71 1.82 -16.65
N VAL A 249 16.45 2.30 -15.65
CA VAL A 249 17.29 1.48 -14.76
C VAL A 249 16.41 0.90 -13.67
N VAL A 250 16.47 -0.42 -13.49
CA VAL A 250 15.72 -1.11 -12.42
C VAL A 250 16.56 -1.15 -11.15
N ALA A 251 15.95 -0.79 -10.03
CA ALA A 251 16.59 -0.79 -8.73
C ALA A 251 15.71 -1.43 -7.67
N ARG A 252 16.34 -1.83 -6.56
CA ARG A 252 15.68 -2.49 -5.44
C ARG A 252 16.26 -2.09 -4.09
N ARG A 253 15.45 -2.21 -3.06
CA ARG A 253 15.86 -2.13 -1.65
C ARG A 253 15.26 -3.32 -0.90
N GLY A 254 16.12 -4.15 -0.31
CA GLY A 254 15.69 -5.20 0.60
C GLY A 254 15.13 -4.60 1.90
N LEU A 255 14.08 -5.22 2.41
CA LEU A 255 13.45 -4.88 3.69
C LEU A 255 13.91 -5.87 4.76
N GLN A 256 14.06 -5.37 5.99
CA GLN A 256 14.36 -6.17 7.18
C GLN A 256 13.09 -6.57 7.89
#